data_AF-A0A7S3YZY6-F1
#
_entry.id   AF-A0A7S3YZY6-F1
#
_cell.length_a   1.000
_cell.length_b   1.000
_cell.length_c   1.000
_cell.angle_alpha   90.00
_cell.angle_beta   90.00
_cell.angle_gamma   90.00
#
_symmetry.space_group_name_H-M   'P 1'
#
loop_
_entity.id
_entity.type
_entity.pdbx_description
1 polymer ?
#
loop_
_entity_poly.entity_id
_entity_poly.type
_entity_poly.pdbx_seq_one_letter_code
_entity_poly.pdbx_strand_id
1 'polypeptide(L)'
;KEVDGKAVDAEEEDEEDLTHGKVVLLVSHCTGLVEKAHQDRLRHLFVALGYSFDEVDGAMNKDIRERLVRLSGIGTYPQVFVRSGNPGDEAGFVFMGDFHKVFEMNELGRIHRVFKGCARAGGAGSGVSGGSPGASSSSSLANGGNKGGGDGLLGKEATSKARRSATSVP
;
A
#
# COMPACT_ATOMS: atom_id res chain seq x y z
N LYS A 1 -15.86 -57.35 -3.20
CA LYS A 1 -16.34 -55.96 -3.30
C LYS A 1 -15.29 -55.10 -2.60
N GLU A 2 -14.19 -54.85 -3.28
CA GLU A 2 -13.23 -53.83 -2.88
C GLU A 2 -13.72 -52.51 -3.47
N VAL A 3 -13.71 -51.48 -2.64
CA VAL A 3 -14.12 -50.13 -3.02
C VAL A 3 -12.83 -49.33 -3.08
N ASP A 4 -12.31 -49.12 -4.29
CA ASP A 4 -11.19 -48.24 -4.56
C ASP A 4 -11.56 -46.80 -4.15
N GLY A 5 -10.97 -46.35 -3.04
CA GLY A 5 -11.01 -44.97 -2.60
C GLY A 5 -10.10 -44.12 -3.47
N LYS A 6 -10.66 -43.59 -4.55
CA LYS A 6 -10.04 -42.55 -5.37
C LYS A 6 -10.00 -41.25 -4.57
N ALA A 7 -8.86 -40.95 -3.97
CA ALA A 7 -8.58 -39.65 -3.38
C ALA A 7 -8.53 -38.61 -4.51
N VAL A 8 -9.43 -37.64 -4.39
CA VAL A 8 -9.65 -36.50 -5.28
C VAL A 8 -8.48 -35.53 -5.21
N ASP A 9 -8.14 -35.02 -6.39
CA ASP A 9 -7.14 -34.03 -6.73
C ASP A 9 -6.96 -32.93 -5.69
N ALA A 10 -5.69 -32.69 -5.36
CA ALA A 10 -5.26 -31.45 -4.72
C ALA A 10 -5.46 -30.32 -5.74
N GLU A 11 -6.37 -29.39 -5.43
CA GLU A 11 -6.60 -28.22 -6.25
C GLU A 11 -5.31 -27.38 -6.26
N GLU A 12 -4.60 -27.40 -7.39
CA GLU A 12 -3.53 -26.46 -7.71
C GLU A 12 -4.16 -25.07 -7.79
N GLU A 13 -3.93 -24.26 -6.75
CA GLU A 13 -4.18 -22.82 -6.81
C GLU A 13 -3.30 -22.26 -7.93
N ASP A 14 -3.90 -21.87 -9.05
CA ASP A 14 -3.25 -21.14 -10.14
C ASP A 14 -2.57 -19.88 -9.56
N GLU A 15 -1.29 -20.00 -9.20
CA GLU A 15 -0.44 -18.86 -8.86
C GLU A 15 -0.19 -18.09 -10.16
N GLU A 16 -1.01 -17.08 -10.44
CA GLU A 16 -0.74 -16.16 -11.54
C GLU A 16 0.64 -15.53 -11.31
N ASP A 17 1.58 -15.86 -12.18
CA ASP A 17 2.94 -15.31 -12.16
C ASP A 17 2.87 -13.81 -12.50
N LEU A 18 2.81 -12.96 -11.46
CA LEU A 18 2.83 -11.49 -11.53
C LEU A 18 4.23 -10.96 -11.93
N THR A 19 4.84 -11.56 -12.95
CA THR A 19 6.17 -11.20 -13.43
C THR A 19 6.17 -9.74 -13.85
N HIS A 20 6.94 -8.91 -13.13
CA HIS A 20 7.00 -7.45 -13.27
C HIS A 20 5.74 -6.69 -12.81
N GLY A 21 4.98 -7.25 -11.88
CA GLY A 21 3.83 -6.59 -11.29
C GLY A 21 4.20 -5.30 -10.56
N LYS A 22 3.33 -4.29 -10.58
CA LYS A 22 3.47 -3.11 -9.71
C LYS A 22 2.25 -2.99 -8.82
N VAL A 23 2.48 -2.76 -7.53
CA VAL A 23 1.39 -2.54 -6.57
C VAL A 23 0.70 -1.21 -6.91
N VAL A 24 -0.63 -1.19 -6.87
CA VAL A 24 -1.44 0.00 -7.10
C VAL A 24 -2.37 0.18 -5.91
N LEU A 25 -2.27 1.33 -5.27
CA LEU A 25 -3.11 1.74 -4.15
C LEU A 25 -4.20 2.68 -4.68
N LEU A 26 -5.42 2.18 -4.75
CA LEU A 26 -6.58 3.01 -5.04
C LEU A 26 -7.01 3.69 -3.74
N VAL A 27 -6.89 5.02 -3.72
CA VAL A 27 -7.17 5.88 -2.57
C VAL A 27 -8.21 6.95 -2.93
N SER A 28 -8.70 7.65 -1.92
CA SER A 28 -9.51 8.85 -2.11
C SER A 28 -9.08 9.89 -1.08
N HIS A 29 -8.72 11.09 -1.54
CA HIS A 29 -8.41 12.21 -0.64
C HIS A 29 -9.67 12.86 -0.05
N CYS A 30 -10.85 12.56 -0.60
CA CYS A 30 -12.15 13.02 -0.12
C CYS A 30 -12.86 11.93 0.68
N THR A 31 -12.20 11.38 1.70
CA THR A 31 -12.74 10.30 2.55
C THR A 31 -12.71 10.68 4.03
N GLY A 32 -13.37 9.89 4.87
CA GLY A 32 -13.34 10.05 6.33
C GLY A 32 -11.96 9.82 6.95
N LEU A 33 -11.83 10.19 8.23
CA LEU A 33 -10.56 10.06 8.96
C LEU A 33 -10.10 8.60 9.11
N VAL A 34 -11.04 7.66 9.19
CA VAL A 34 -10.76 6.23 9.34
C VAL A 34 -10.10 5.68 8.08
N GLU A 35 -10.68 5.95 6.91
CA GLU A 35 -10.15 5.48 5.63
C GLU A 35 -8.80 6.15 5.33
N LYS A 36 -8.62 7.41 5.73
CA LYS A 36 -7.32 8.08 5.61
C LYS A 36 -6.25 7.37 6.45
N ALA A 37 -6.56 7.01 7.70
CA ALA A 37 -5.65 6.25 8.54
C ALA A 37 -5.33 4.86 7.95
N HIS A 38 -6.32 4.20 7.33
CA HIS A 38 -6.10 2.94 6.61
C HIS A 38 -5.17 3.11 5.40
N GLN A 39 -5.32 4.19 4.63
CA GLN A 39 -4.42 4.52 3.52
C GLN A 39 -2.98 4.70 4.01
N ASP A 40 -2.77 5.50 5.06
CA ASP A 40 -1.44 5.76 5.62
C ASP A 40 -0.77 4.47 6.14
N ARG A 41 -1.56 3.59 6.77
CA ARG A 41 -1.07 2.29 7.24
C ARG A 41 -0.63 1.37 6.09
N LEU A 42 -1.38 1.32 4.99
CA LEU A 42 -0.96 0.55 3.81
C LEU A 42 0.30 1.13 3.17
N ARG A 43 0.41 2.46 3.05
CA ARG A 43 1.64 3.12 2.58
C ARG A 43 2.84 2.67 3.40
N HIS A 44 2.75 2.78 4.73
CA HIS A 44 3.82 2.37 5.62
C HIS A 44 4.14 0.87 5.52
N LEU A 45 3.12 0.02 5.40
CA LEU A 45 3.31 -1.42 5.22
C LEU A 45 4.12 -1.72 3.96
N PHE A 46 3.73 -1.18 2.80
CA PHE A 46 4.44 -1.45 1.54
C PHE A 46 5.85 -0.87 1.53
N VAL A 47 6.06 0.31 2.12
CA VAL A 47 7.40 0.88 2.32
C VAL A 47 8.25 -0.04 3.21
N ALA A 48 7.72 -0.51 4.34
CA ALA A 48 8.44 -1.39 5.26
C ALA A 48 8.80 -2.74 4.63
N LEU A 49 7.93 -3.28 3.75
CA LEU A 49 8.18 -4.50 2.99
C LEU A 49 9.09 -4.29 1.77
N GLY A 50 9.39 -3.03 1.42
CA GLY A 50 10.23 -2.64 0.29
C GLY A 50 9.55 -2.80 -1.07
N TYR A 51 8.21 -2.77 -1.13
CA TYR A 51 7.47 -2.79 -2.39
C TYR A 51 7.34 -1.39 -2.97
N SER A 52 7.51 -1.27 -4.29
CA SER A 52 7.16 -0.05 -5.01
C SER A 52 5.66 -0.06 -5.35
N PHE A 53 4.99 1.08 -5.18
CA PHE A 53 3.57 1.20 -5.47
C PHE A 53 3.24 2.54 -6.15
N ASP A 54 2.19 2.53 -6.96
CA ASP A 54 1.55 3.74 -7.50
C ASP A 54 0.29 4.05 -6.70
N GLU A 55 0.11 5.32 -6.32
CA GLU A 55 -1.16 5.79 -5.76
C GLU A 55 -2.04 6.37 -6.85
N VAL A 56 -3.30 5.91 -6.89
CA VAL A 56 -4.32 6.43 -7.78
C VAL A 56 -5.43 7.01 -6.94
N ASP A 57 -5.65 8.32 -7.06
CA ASP A 57 -6.80 8.98 -6.44
C ASP A 57 -8.07 8.74 -7.28
N GLY A 58 -8.97 7.91 -6.78
CA GLY A 58 -10.25 7.61 -7.42
C GLY A 58 -11.26 8.77 -7.40
N ALA A 59 -11.03 9.81 -6.58
CA ALA A 59 -11.82 11.03 -6.65
C ALA A 59 -11.48 11.84 -7.90
N MET A 60 -10.21 11.85 -8.30
CA MET A 60 -9.70 12.60 -9.45
C MET A 60 -9.72 11.78 -10.75
N ASN A 61 -9.61 10.44 -10.66
CA ASN A 61 -9.52 9.54 -11.82
C ASN A 61 -10.76 8.64 -11.91
N LYS A 62 -11.89 9.19 -12.39
CA LYS A 62 -13.18 8.48 -12.40
C LYS A 62 -13.17 7.20 -13.24
N ASP A 63 -12.59 7.23 -14.44
CA ASP A 63 -12.56 6.08 -15.34
C ASP A 63 -11.76 4.91 -14.74
N ILE A 64 -10.60 5.22 -14.16
CA ILE A 64 -9.77 4.21 -13.48
C ILE A 64 -10.50 3.68 -12.23
N ARG A 65 -11.12 4.55 -11.44
CA ARG A 65 -11.92 4.13 -10.28
C ARG A 65 -13.02 3.16 -10.70
N GLU A 66 -13.83 3.50 -11.71
CA GLU A 66 -14.94 2.68 -12.15
C GLU A 66 -14.48 1.31 -12.66
N ARG A 67 -13.34 1.27 -13.36
CA ARG A 67 -12.69 0.02 -13.77
C ARG A 67 -12.27 -0.82 -12.57
N LEU A 68 -11.54 -0.23 -11.62
CA LEU A 68 -11.00 -0.94 -10.45
C LEU A 68 -12.08 -1.39 -9.46
N VAL A 69 -13.11 -0.56 -9.23
CA VAL A 69 -14.27 -0.91 -8.40
C VAL A 69 -15.07 -2.05 -9.03
N ARG A 70 -15.19 -2.09 -10.37
CA ARG A 70 -15.83 -3.22 -11.06
C ARG A 70 -15.07 -4.53 -10.85
N LEU A 71 -13.73 -4.47 -10.82
CA LEU A 71 -12.88 -5.64 -10.57
C LEU A 71 -12.94 -6.12 -9.12
N SER A 72 -12.94 -5.19 -8.17
CA SER A 72 -12.93 -5.54 -6.75
C SER A 72 -14.32 -5.88 -6.19
N GLY A 73 -15.38 -5.38 -6.83
CA GLY A 73 -16.76 -5.49 -6.34
C GLY A 73 -17.03 -4.64 -5.09
N ILE A 74 -16.08 -3.81 -4.65
CA ILE A 74 -16.17 -3.02 -3.43
C ILE A 74 -16.03 -1.52 -3.71
N GLY A 75 -16.84 -0.71 -3.03
CA GLY A 75 -16.84 0.75 -3.17
C GLY A 75 -16.07 1.50 -2.07
N THR A 76 -15.38 0.78 -1.19
CA THR A 76 -14.66 1.33 -0.04
C THR A 76 -13.20 1.59 -0.38
N TYR A 77 -12.58 2.55 0.32
CA TYR A 77 -11.16 2.84 0.20
C TYR A 77 -10.45 2.55 1.53
N PRO A 78 -9.13 2.24 1.51
CA PRO A 78 -8.29 1.97 0.34
C PRO A 78 -8.51 0.57 -0.25
N GLN A 79 -8.14 0.41 -1.52
CA GLN A 79 -8.08 -0.89 -2.21
C GLN A 79 -6.70 -1.11 -2.82
N VAL A 80 -6.25 -2.36 -2.85
CA VAL A 80 -4.95 -2.77 -3.35
C VAL A 80 -5.09 -3.68 -4.55
N PHE A 81 -4.37 -3.33 -5.61
CA PHE A 81 -4.29 -4.10 -6.84
C PHE A 81 -2.83 -4.38 -7.18
N VAL A 82 -2.60 -5.39 -8.02
CA VAL A 82 -1.36 -5.53 -8.77
C VAL A 82 -1.67 -5.29 -10.23
N ARG A 83 -0.93 -4.38 -10.85
CA ARG A 83 -0.94 -4.21 -12.30
C ARG A 83 0.09 -5.17 -12.89
N SER A 84 -0.36 -6.17 -13.64
CA SER A 84 0.47 -7.09 -14.41
C SER A 84 0.55 -6.64 -15.87
N GLY A 85 1.75 -6.62 -16.46
CA GLY A 85 1.97 -6.26 -17.86
C GLY A 85 2.83 -5.01 -18.10
N ASN A 86 3.31 -4.87 -19.34
CA ASN A 86 4.14 -3.75 -19.78
C ASN A 86 3.35 -2.43 -19.82
N PRO A 87 4.01 -1.29 -19.55
CA PRO A 87 3.39 0.02 -19.73
C PRO A 87 3.02 0.23 -21.21
N GLY A 88 1.74 0.12 -21.55
CA GLY A 88 1.22 0.29 -22.92
C GLY A 88 0.28 -0.82 -23.36
N ASP A 89 0.36 -2.01 -22.74
CA ASP A 89 -0.72 -2.99 -22.83
C ASP A 89 -1.89 -2.52 -21.95
N GLU A 90 -3.12 -2.92 -22.26
CA GLU A 90 -4.30 -2.72 -21.41
C GLU A 90 -4.23 -3.46 -20.05
N ALA A 91 -3.01 -3.73 -19.58
CA ALA A 91 -2.53 -4.23 -18.29
C ALA A 91 -3.63 -4.68 -17.33
N GLY A 92 -3.72 -6.00 -17.16
CA GLY A 92 -4.59 -6.66 -16.21
C GLY A 92 -4.32 -6.15 -14.80
N PHE A 93 -5.35 -5.60 -14.17
CA PHE A 93 -5.34 -5.33 -12.74
C PHE A 93 -5.92 -6.55 -12.03
N VAL A 94 -5.19 -7.07 -11.06
CA VAL A 94 -5.65 -8.14 -10.19
C VAL A 94 -5.93 -7.55 -8.81
N PHE A 95 -7.13 -7.75 -8.30
CA PHE A 95 -7.54 -7.25 -6.99
C PHE A 95 -6.95 -8.12 -5.87
N MET A 96 -6.14 -7.52 -5.00
CA MET A 96 -5.51 -8.21 -3.89
C MET A 96 -6.37 -8.15 -2.62
N GLY A 97 -6.99 -7.00 -2.36
CA GLY A 97 -7.82 -6.81 -1.19
C GLY A 97 -8.03 -5.35 -0.80
N ASP A 98 -8.90 -5.15 0.18
CA ASP A 98 -9.01 -3.89 0.91
C ASP A 98 -7.97 -3.82 2.05
N PHE A 99 -8.06 -2.79 2.88
CA PHE A 99 -7.21 -2.63 4.06
C PHE A 99 -7.14 -3.88 4.95
N HIS A 100 -8.30 -4.44 5.32
CA HIS A 100 -8.37 -5.54 6.29
C HIS A 100 -7.75 -6.81 5.72
N LYS A 101 -8.11 -7.16 4.48
CA LYS A 101 -7.58 -8.35 3.82
C LYS A 101 -6.06 -8.28 3.65
N VAL A 102 -5.51 -7.11 3.30
CA VAL A 102 -4.05 -6.96 3.13
C VAL A 102 -3.31 -7.05 4.46
N PHE A 103 -3.85 -6.48 5.53
CA PHE A 103 -3.25 -6.62 6.86
C PHE A 103 -3.32 -8.05 7.38
N GLU A 104 -4.44 -8.74 7.18
CA GLU A 104 -4.57 -10.17 7.51
C GLU A 104 -3.53 -11.01 6.76
N MET A 105 -3.32 -10.77 5.45
CA MET A 105 -2.28 -11.45 4.68
C MET A 105 -0.87 -11.21 5.23
N ASN A 106 -0.60 -10.02 5.77
CA ASN A 106 0.67 -9.70 6.42
C ASN A 106 0.82 -10.43 7.76
N GLU A 107 -0.21 -10.42 8.60
CA GLU A 107 -0.22 -11.11 9.90
C GLU A 107 -0.06 -12.63 9.75
N LEU A 108 -0.64 -13.21 8.70
CA LEU A 108 -0.50 -14.62 8.34
C LEU A 108 0.83 -14.95 7.62
N GLY A 109 1.70 -13.96 7.38
CA GLY A 109 2.98 -14.15 6.70
C GLY A 109 2.88 -14.50 5.20
N ARG A 110 1.70 -14.33 4.58
CA ARG A 110 1.43 -14.68 3.18
C ARG A 110 1.70 -13.55 2.21
N ILE A 111 1.88 -12.32 2.70
CA ILE A 111 2.03 -11.13 1.85
C ILE A 111 3.15 -11.27 0.81
N HIS A 112 4.29 -11.87 1.17
CA HIS A 112 5.40 -12.06 0.22
C HIS A 112 5.10 -13.07 -0.89
N ARG A 113 4.25 -14.07 -0.60
CA ARG A 113 3.80 -15.06 -1.59
C ARG A 113 2.81 -14.41 -2.57
N VAL A 114 1.85 -13.65 -2.04
CA VAL A 114 0.82 -12.97 -2.84
C VAL A 114 1.41 -11.88 -3.74
N PHE A 115 2.37 -11.11 -3.22
CA PHE A 115 3.05 -10.05 -3.98
C PHE A 115 4.37 -10.53 -4.59
N LYS A 116 4.53 -11.83 -4.83
CA LYS A 116 5.68 -12.40 -5.53
C LYS A 116 5.72 -11.81 -6.95
N GLY A 117 6.92 -11.46 -7.42
CA GLY A 117 7.10 -10.84 -8.74
C GLY A 117 6.81 -9.33 -8.80
N CYS A 118 6.27 -8.73 -7.73
CA CYS A 118 6.06 -7.29 -7.66
C CYS A 118 7.39 -6.52 -7.53
N ALA A 119 7.47 -5.39 -8.24
CA ALA A 119 8.63 -4.51 -8.23
C ALA A 119 8.93 -3.98 -6.82
N ARG A 120 10.19 -4.14 -6.39
CA ARG A 120 10.69 -3.63 -5.11
C ARG A 120 11.32 -2.25 -5.30
N ALA A 121 11.09 -1.35 -4.35
CA ALA A 121 11.78 -0.07 -4.34
C ALA A 121 13.28 -0.34 -4.11
N GLY A 122 14.12 0.03 -5.08
CA GLY A 122 15.49 -0.44 -5.19
C GLY A 122 16.33 -0.29 -3.91
N GLY A 123 16.65 -1.43 -3.32
CA GLY A 123 17.92 -1.72 -2.68
C GLY A 123 18.51 -2.93 -3.39
N ALA A 124 19.65 -2.76 -4.04
CA ALA A 124 20.35 -3.86 -4.68
C ALA A 124 20.85 -4.87 -3.62
N GLY A 125 20.55 -6.16 -3.83
CA GLY A 125 21.29 -7.28 -3.26
C GLY A 125 20.78 -7.89 -1.95
N SER A 126 20.35 -9.15 -2.00
CA SER A 126 20.69 -10.16 -0.98
C SER A 126 20.27 -11.55 -1.47
N GLY A 127 21.17 -12.18 -2.23
CA GLY A 127 21.42 -13.60 -1.97
C GLY A 127 22.23 -13.68 -0.69
N VAL A 128 21.71 -14.33 0.34
CA VAL A 128 22.49 -14.68 1.53
C VAL A 128 22.26 -16.16 1.82
N SER A 129 23.20 -16.95 1.28
CA SER A 129 23.60 -18.23 1.85
C SER A 129 24.12 -18.01 3.28
N GLY A 130 23.85 -18.98 4.16
CA GLY A 130 24.02 -18.89 5.60
C GLY A 130 25.41 -18.50 6.13
N GLY A 131 25.41 -18.07 7.39
CA GLY A 131 26.60 -17.78 8.18
C GLY A 131 26.22 -17.19 9.53
N SER A 132 26.43 -17.97 10.58
CA SER A 132 26.13 -17.70 11.99
C SER A 132 26.63 -16.32 12.50
N PRO A 133 25.91 -15.65 13.42
CA PRO A 133 26.40 -14.41 14.02
C PRO A 133 27.44 -14.71 15.10
N GLY A 134 28.69 -14.32 14.82
CA GLY A 134 29.75 -14.14 15.81
C GLY A 134 29.64 -12.78 16.48
N ALA A 135 29.68 -12.78 17.80
CA ALA A 135 29.64 -11.59 18.65
C ALA A 135 30.91 -10.72 18.50
N SER A 136 30.75 -9.41 18.53
CA SER A 136 31.71 -8.51 19.16
C SER A 136 31.09 -7.16 19.49
N SER A 137 31.29 -6.79 20.75
CA SER A 137 30.92 -5.54 21.39
C SER A 137 31.87 -4.42 20.96
N SER A 138 31.37 -3.18 20.84
CA SER A 138 31.99 -1.97 21.40
C SER A 138 31.42 -0.70 20.76
N SER A 139 30.91 0.22 21.59
CA SER A 139 31.30 1.64 21.47
C SER A 139 30.92 2.40 22.74
N SER A 140 31.94 3.03 23.31
CA SER A 140 31.88 3.94 24.45
C SER A 140 32.15 5.36 23.93
N LEU A 141 31.45 6.34 24.53
CA LEU A 141 31.86 7.72 24.82
C LEU A 141 32.00 8.77 23.70
N ALA A 142 31.24 9.87 23.87
CA ALA A 142 31.68 11.28 24.00
C ALA A 142 30.69 12.23 23.27
N ASN A 143 29.91 13.04 23.99
CA ASN A 143 30.22 14.39 24.53
C ASN A 143 29.98 15.51 23.49
N GLY A 144 29.26 16.57 23.90
CA GLY A 144 29.09 17.77 23.09
C GLY A 144 27.80 18.53 23.37
N GLY A 145 27.75 19.30 24.47
CA GLY A 145 26.72 20.30 24.68
C GLY A 145 26.92 21.52 23.79
N ASN A 146 25.83 22.18 23.39
CA ASN A 146 25.88 23.57 22.95
C ASN A 146 24.58 24.32 23.31
N LYS A 147 24.75 25.55 23.81
CA LYS A 147 23.73 26.51 24.26
C LYS A 147 23.32 27.45 23.12
N GLY A 148 22.14 28.07 23.27
CA GLY A 148 21.69 29.27 22.55
C GLY A 148 20.33 29.01 21.89
N GLY A 149 19.24 29.73 22.13
CA GLY A 149 19.09 31.15 22.46
C GLY A 149 18.42 31.83 21.25
N GLY A 150 17.22 32.40 21.42
CA GLY A 150 16.58 33.21 20.37
C GLY A 150 15.06 33.29 20.42
N ASP A 151 14.58 34.37 21.02
CA ASP A 151 13.26 34.99 20.86
C ASP A 151 12.77 35.07 19.40
N GLY A 152 11.45 35.04 19.18
CA GLY A 152 10.89 35.33 17.87
C GLY A 152 9.39 35.13 17.72
N LEU A 153 8.63 36.10 18.22
CA LEU A 153 7.24 36.43 17.84
C LEU A 153 6.93 36.17 16.35
N LEU A 154 5.77 35.56 16.06
CA LEU A 154 4.99 35.82 14.83
C LEU A 154 3.55 35.30 15.03
N GLY A 155 2.73 36.14 15.65
CA GLY A 155 1.28 36.08 15.48
C GLY A 155 0.91 36.67 14.12
N LYS A 156 0.12 35.94 13.32
CA LYS A 156 -0.62 36.50 12.20
C LYS A 156 -2.05 35.98 12.27
N GLU A 157 -2.93 36.89 12.70
CA GLU A 157 -4.38 36.80 12.53
C GLU A 157 -4.74 36.54 11.07
N ALA A 158 -5.60 35.55 10.84
CA ALA A 158 -6.34 35.43 9.60
C ALA A 158 -7.81 35.72 9.90
N THR A 159 -8.19 36.99 9.80
CA THR A 159 -9.58 37.39 9.66
C THR A 159 -9.90 37.50 8.17
N SER A 160 -10.85 36.71 7.68
CA SER A 160 -11.77 37.15 6.62
C SER A 160 -12.94 36.19 6.49
N LYS A 161 -14.08 36.77 6.86
CA LYS A 161 -15.44 36.28 6.89
C LYS A 161 -16.08 36.68 5.57
N ALA A 162 -16.61 35.73 4.80
CA ALA A 162 -17.57 36.03 3.74
C ALA A 162 -18.71 34.99 3.78
N ARG A 163 -19.84 35.44 4.33
CA ARG A 163 -21.15 34.79 4.32
C ARG A 163 -21.73 34.84 2.89
N ARG A 164 -22.19 33.69 2.38
CA ARG A 164 -23.60 33.32 2.11
C ARG A 164 -24.44 34.29 1.25
N SER A 165 -24.84 33.73 0.10
CA SER A 165 -26.22 33.61 -0.41
C SER A 165 -26.97 34.87 -0.87
N ALA A 166 -27.45 34.86 -2.12
CA ALA A 166 -28.85 35.17 -2.44
C ALA A 166 -29.18 34.80 -3.89
N THR A 167 -29.87 33.67 -4.04
CA THR A 167 -30.85 33.40 -5.09
C THR A 167 -31.99 34.41 -4.95
N SER A 168 -32.46 35.03 -6.02
CA SER A 168 -33.81 35.60 -6.08
C SER A 168 -34.27 35.74 -7.53
N VAL A 169 -35.21 34.88 -7.92
CA VAL A 169 -36.09 35.00 -9.09
C VAL A 169 -37.51 34.92 -8.49
N PRO A 170 -38.34 35.92 -8.75
CA PRO A 170 -39.40 35.75 -9.75
C PRO A 170 -39.34 36.81 -10.85
#